data_AF-A0A0D9VHB1-F1
#
_entry.id   AF-A0A0D9VHB1-F1
#
_cell.length_a   1.000
_cell.length_b   1.000
_cell.length_c   1.000
_cell.angle_alpha   90.00
_cell.angle_beta   90.00
_cell.angle_gamma   90.00
#
_symmetry.space_group_name_H-M   'P 1'
#
loop_
_entity.id
_entity.type
_entity.pdbx_description
1 polymer ?
#
loop_
_entity_poly.entity_id
_entity_poly.type
_entity_poly.pdbx_seq_one_letter_code
_entity_poly.pdbx_strand_id
1 'polypeptide(L)' 'MDTANLPAVWAAVGPGIAGAVFGVGWWFWVDAVVCSAAAVPFLHYLPGFFASFAAIMFNCVKREDANYNYYSPYDDSEWR' A
#
# COMPACT_ATOMS: atom_id res chain seq x y z
N MET A 1 -19.55 -0.44 -21.71
CA MET A 1 -18.32 -0.38 -20.87
C MET A 1 -17.61 -1.69 -21.09
N ASP A 2 -16.55 -1.67 -21.90
CA ASP A 2 -15.82 -2.87 -22.30
C ASP A 2 -15.07 -3.45 -21.09
N THR A 3 -15.44 -4.68 -20.73
CA THR A 3 -14.86 -5.42 -19.60
C THR A 3 -13.35 -5.67 -19.73
N ALA A 4 -12.80 -5.52 -20.95
CA ALA A 4 -11.37 -5.58 -21.24
C ALA A 4 -10.54 -4.47 -20.56
N ASN A 5 -11.16 -3.35 -20.17
CA ASN A 5 -10.48 -2.23 -19.51
C ASN A 5 -10.46 -2.33 -17.98
N LEU A 6 -11.26 -3.22 -17.38
CA LEU A 6 -11.32 -3.39 -15.91
C LEU A 6 -9.97 -3.79 -15.30
N PRO A 7 -9.19 -4.74 -15.86
CA PRO A 7 -7.88 -5.09 -15.32
C PRO A 7 -6.88 -3.93 -15.39
N ALA A 8 -6.90 -3.16 -16.49
CA ALA A 8 -6.02 -2.00 -16.66
C ALA A 8 -6.36 -0.87 -15.68
N VAL A 9 -7.65 -0.61 -15.48
CA VAL A 9 -8.13 0.34 -14.46
C VAL A 9 -7.76 -0.13 -13.06
N TRP A 10 -7.89 -1.41 -12.77
CA TRP A 10 -7.50 -1.99 -11.47
C TRP A 10 -6.00 -1.91 -11.22
N ALA A 11 -5.17 -2.13 -12.24
CA ALA A 11 -3.72 -1.98 -12.12
C ALA A 11 -3.29 -0.53 -11.82
N ALA A 12 -3.98 0.45 -12.43
CA ALA A 12 -3.67 1.86 -12.21
C ALA A 12 -4.18 2.39 -10.85
N VAL A 13 -5.40 2.02 -10.45
CA VAL A 13 -6.08 2.60 -9.28
C VAL A 13 -5.97 1.73 -8.03
N GLY A 14 -5.77 0.42 -8.20
CA GLY A 14 -5.69 -0.58 -7.13
C GLY A 14 -4.64 -0.26 -6.06
N PRO A 15 -3.39 0.12 -6.41
CA PRO A 15 -2.39 0.52 -5.42
C PRO A 15 -2.83 1.72 -4.58
N GLY A 16 -3.51 2.70 -5.19
CA GLY A 16 -4.05 3.87 -4.50
C GLY A 16 -5.17 3.50 -3.53
N ILE A 17 -6.11 2.64 -3.95
CA ILE A 17 -7.20 2.16 -3.08
C ILE A 17 -6.63 1.34 -1.91
N ALA A 18 -5.68 0.44 -2.19
CA ALA A 18 -5.03 -0.37 -1.16
C ALA A 18 -4.32 0.51 -0.12
N GLY A 19 -3.59 1.55 -0.57
CA GLY A 19 -2.96 2.53 0.31
C GLY A 19 -3.96 3.32 1.14
N ALA A 20 -5.09 3.73 0.56
CA ALA A 20 -6.15 4.45 1.28
C ALA A 20 -6.80 3.58 2.37
N VAL A 21 -7.16 2.33 2.05
CA VAL A 21 -7.73 1.38 3.03
C VAL A 21 -6.74 1.08 4.14
N PHE A 22 -5.47 0.89 3.79
CA PHE A 22 -4.39 0.70 4.76
C PHE A 22 -4.24 1.91 5.69
N GLY A 23 -4.21 3.14 5.15
CA GLY A 23 -4.10 4.37 5.94
C GLY A 23 -5.28 4.58 6.88
N VAL A 24 -6.51 4.27 6.43
CA VAL A 24 -7.72 4.33 7.26
C VAL A 24 -7.64 3.32 8.41
N GLY A 25 -7.28 2.06 8.12
CA GLY A 25 -7.12 1.03 9.14
C GLY A 25 -6.02 1.37 10.15
N TRP A 26 -4.91 1.94 9.68
CA TRP A 26 -3.83 2.45 10.51
C TRP A 26 -4.32 3.56 11.45
N TRP A 27 -5.06 4.54 10.93
CA TRP A 27 -5.59 5.65 11.71
C TRP A 27 -6.54 5.17 12.82
N PHE A 28 -7.47 4.25 12.51
CA PHE A 28 -8.35 3.66 13.52
C PHE A 28 -7.58 2.94 14.62
N TRP A 29 -6.50 2.24 14.27
CA TRP A 29 -5.66 1.60 15.27
C TRP A 29 -4.95 2.63 16.17
N VAL A 30 -4.37 3.69 15.59
CA VAL A 30 -3.71 4.76 16.37
C VAL A 30 -4.70 5.43 17.32
N ASP A 31 -5.91 5.75 16.84
CA ASP A 31 -6.98 6.33 17.66
C ASP A 31 -7.35 5.41 18.84
N ALA A 32 -7.56 4.12 18.57
CA ALA A 32 -7.84 3.14 19.60
C ALA A 32 -6.72 3.01 20.65
N VAL A 33 -5.45 3.12 20.23
CA VAL A 33 -4.29 3.10 21.15
C VAL A 33 -4.26 4.35 22.03
N VAL A 34 -4.47 5.53 21.45
CA VAL A 34 -4.38 6.82 22.16
C VAL A 34 -5.56 7.01 23.13
N CYS A 35 -6.75 6.59 22.74
CA CYS A 35 -7.97 6.72 23.55
C CYS A 35 -8.17 5.55 24.53
N SER A 36 -7.30 4.54 24.57
CA SER A 36 -7.46 3.40 25.48
C SER A 36 -7.18 3.82 26.93
N ALA A 37 -8.23 3.83 27.76
CA ALA A 37 -8.11 4.00 29.20
C ALA A 37 -7.70 2.71 29.94
N ALA A 38 -7.79 1.56 29.27
CA ALA A 38 -7.47 0.25 29.82
C ALA A 38 -6.09 -0.24 29.32
N ALA A 39 -5.39 -0.98 30.18
CA ALA A 39 -4.12 -1.61 29.81
C ALA A 39 -4.36 -2.76 28.83
N VAL A 40 -4.12 -2.52 27.54
CA VAL A 40 -4.23 -3.55 26.50
C VAL A 40 -2.92 -4.37 26.46
N PRO A 41 -2.98 -5.70 26.42
CA PRO A 41 -1.79 -6.55 26.34
C PRO A 41 -1.01 -6.29 25.04
N PHE A 42 0.33 -6.29 25.14
CA PHE A 42 1.26 -5.92 24.07
C PHE A 42 0.97 -6.58 22.70
N LEU A 43 0.49 -7.83 22.73
CA LEU A 43 0.18 -8.61 21.54
C LEU A 43 -0.86 -7.96 20.61
N HIS A 44 -1.76 -7.12 21.14
CA HIS A 44 -2.77 -6.43 20.33
C HIS A 44 -2.24 -5.18 19.64
N TYR A 45 -1.04 -4.71 20.00
CA TYR A 45 -0.36 -3.61 19.31
C TYR A 45 0.46 -4.06 18.10
N LEU A 46 0.80 -5.35 18.01
CA LEU A 46 1.61 -5.91 16.91
C LEU A 46 1.06 -5.61 15.50
N PRO A 47 -0.25 -5.74 15.21
CA PRO A 47 -0.79 -5.43 13.89
C PRO A 47 -0.50 -3.99 13.46
N GLY A 48 -0.67 -3.04 14.38
CA GLY A 48 -0.36 -1.65 14.10
C GLY A 48 1.15 -1.39 14.07
N PHE A 49 1.93 -1.95 14.97
CA PHE A 49 3.38 -1.77 14.94
C PHE A 49 3.98 -2.17 13.57
N PHE A 50 3.53 -3.29 13.01
CA PHE A 50 3.90 -3.70 11.66
C PHE A 50 3.35 -2.78 10.57
N ALA A 51 2.12 -2.26 10.71
CA ALA A 51 1.60 -1.26 9.78
C ALA A 51 2.44 0.04 9.80
N SER A 52 2.83 0.53 10.97
CA SER A 52 3.79 1.63 11.12
C SER A 52 5.10 1.37 10.38
N PHE A 53 5.67 0.18 10.58
CA PHE A 53 6.92 -0.21 9.93
C PHE A 53 6.78 -0.29 8.41
N ALA A 54 5.69 -0.88 7.92
CA ALA A 54 5.37 -0.94 6.50
C ALA A 54 5.19 0.46 5.90
N ALA A 55 4.51 1.37 6.61
CA ALA A 55 4.36 2.76 6.19
C ALA A 55 5.72 3.45 6.06
N ILE A 56 6.63 3.27 7.02
CA ILE A 56 7.99 3.81 6.93
C ILE A 56 8.72 3.23 5.73
N MET A 57 8.68 1.90 5.53
CA MET A 57 9.32 1.25 4.39
C MET A 57 8.80 1.78 3.04
N PHE A 58 7.49 1.98 2.90
CA PHE A 58 6.92 2.59 1.70
C PHE A 58 7.37 4.04 1.48
N ASN A 59 7.55 4.81 2.55
CA ASN A 59 8.08 6.18 2.46
C ASN A 59 9.61 6.20 2.17
N CYS A 60 10.34 5.16 2.57
CA CYS A 60 11.77 5.00 2.30
C CYS A 60 12.06 4.47 0.89
N VAL A 61 11.07 3.93 0.17
CA VAL A 61 11.21 3.50 -1.22
C VAL A 61 10.93 4.69 -2.15
N LYS A 62 11.88 5.01 -3.03
CA LYS A 62 11.66 6.02 -4.07
C LYS A 62 10.63 5.50 -5.06
N ARG A 63 9.72 6.38 -5.50
CA ARG A 63 8.75 6.07 -6.57
C ARG A 63 9.41 5.59 -7.86
N GLU A 64 10.63 6.06 -8.11
CA GLU A 64 11.49 5.68 -9.23
C GLU A 64 11.79 4.17 -9.21
N ASP A 65 12.13 3.63 -8.03
CA ASP A 65 12.48 2.22 -7.82
C ASP A 65 11.25 1.30 -7.75
N ALA A 66 10.07 1.86 -7.45
CA ALA A 66 8.80 1.14 -7.39
C ALA A 66 8.07 1.07 -8.75
N ASN A 67 8.54 1.79 -9.77
CA ASN A 67 7.92 1.80 -11.09
C ASN A 67 8.27 0.52 -11.85
N TYR A 68 7.27 -0.36 -12.00
CA TYR A 68 7.29 -1.60 -12.81
C TYR A 68 7.70 -1.40 -14.29
N ASN A 69 7.84 -0.17 -14.78
CA ASN A 69 8.32 0.11 -16.14
C ASN A 69 9.86 0.08 -16.30
N TYR A 70 10.64 -0.14 -15.23
CA TYR A 70 12.11 -0.16 -15.36
C TYR A 70 12.67 -1.51 -15.86
N TYR A 71 11.88 -2.60 -15.82
CA TYR A 71 12.30 -3.89 -16.37
C TYR A 71 11.11 -4.65 -16.96
N SER A 72 10.61 -4.15 -18.09
CA SER A 72 9.82 -4.97 -19.00
C SER A 72 10.76 -5.57 -20.06
N PRO A 73 11.16 -6.85 -19.96
CA PRO A 73 11.93 -7.53 -21.02
C PRO A 73 11.17 -7.67 -22.36
N TYR A 74 10.01 -7.03 -22.49
CA TYR A 74 9.19 -6.97 -23.71
C TYR A 74 9.11 -5.56 -24.31
N ASP A 75 9.77 -4.54 -23.72
CA ASP A 75 9.77 -3.17 -24.27
C ASP A 75 10.90 -2.91 -25.29
N ASP A 76 11.83 -3.85 -25.48
CA ASP A 76 12.87 -3.77 -26.53
C ASP A 76 12.53 -4.60 -27.78
N SER A 77 11.30 -4.48 -28.29
CA SER A 77 10.98 -4.93 -29.65
C SER A 77 10.50 -3.77 -30.52
N GLU A 78 11.33 -2.75 -30.63
CA GLU A 78 11.33 -1.83 -31.78
C GLU A 78 11.69 -2.61 -33.06
N TRP A 79 10.71 -3.26 -33.68
CA TRP A 79 10.74 -3.59 -35.11
C TRP A 79 10.00 -2.51 -35.89
N ARG A 80 10.56 -1.29 -35.94
CA ARG A 80 10.33 -0.33 -37.02
C ARG A 80 11.58 0.52 -37.24
#